data_AF-A0A436WZ47-F1
#
_entry.id   AF-A0A436WZ47-F1
#
_cell.length_a   1.000
_cell.length_b   1.000
_cell.length_c   1.000
_cell.angle_alpha   90.00
_cell.angle_beta   90.00
_cell.angle_gamma   90.00
#
_symmetry.space_group_name_H-M   'P 1'
#
loop_
_entity.id
_entity.type
_entity.pdbx_description
1 polymer ?
#
loop_
_entity_poly.entity_id
_entity_poly.type
_entity_poly.pdbx_seq_one_letter_code
_entity_poly.pdbx_strand_id
1 'polypeptide(L)' 'MSATIPGFSRVEIRTRGKGDLALAAAELTRLAGELQTIAGQDHDDETATILAHHKIKATSQMLRGK' A
#
# COMPACT_ATOMS: atom_id res chain seq x y z
N MET A 1 13.55 17.14 -10.75
CA MET A 1 13.10 15.93 -11.47
C MET A 1 11.61 15.81 -11.23
N SER A 2 10.77 15.86 -12.27
CA SER A 2 9.32 15.66 -12.12
C SER A 2 9.10 14.23 -11.64
N ALA A 3 8.57 14.05 -10.43
CA ALA A 3 8.18 12.71 -10.00
C ALA A 3 7.02 12.25 -10.89
N THR A 4 7.16 11.10 -11.54
CA THR A 4 6.07 10.52 -12.32
C THR A 4 4.96 10.11 -11.35
N ILE A 5 3.80 10.77 -11.42
CA ILE A 5 2.65 10.48 -10.57
C ILE A 5 2.10 9.09 -10.95
N PRO A 6 2.04 8.12 -10.02
CA PRO A 6 1.52 6.79 -10.32
C PRO A 6 0.01 6.82 -10.59
N GLY A 7 -0.40 6.42 -11.80
CA GLY A 7 -1.83 6.32 -12.16
C GLY A 7 -2.53 5.04 -11.68
N PHE A 8 -1.77 4.06 -11.18
CA PHE A 8 -2.32 2.78 -10.72
C PHE A 8 -1.41 2.10 -9.69
N SER A 9 -2.03 1.46 -8.69
CA SER A 9 -1.35 0.70 -7.64
C SER A 9 -2.15 -0.56 -7.30
N ARG A 10 -1.48 -1.68 -6.96
CA ARG A 10 -2.13 -2.93 -6.58
C ARG A 10 -1.40 -3.66 -5.45
N VAL A 11 -2.18 -4.34 -4.60
CA VAL A 11 -1.67 -5.35 -3.66
C VAL A 11 -1.84 -6.74 -4.26
N GLU A 12 -0.75 -7.49 -4.37
CA GLU A 12 -0.78 -8.91 -4.70
C GLU A 12 -0.46 -9.71 -3.43
N ILE A 13 -1.12 -10.84 -3.26
CA ILE A 13 -1.00 -11.67 -2.05
C ILE A 13 -0.62 -13.08 -2.47
N ARG A 14 0.45 -13.64 -1.90
CA ARG A 14 0.79 -15.05 -2.05
C ARG A 14 0.12 -15.84 -0.94
N THR A 15 -0.80 -16.74 -1.29
CA THR A 15 -1.56 -17.54 -0.32
C THR A 15 -1.22 -19.02 -0.44
N ARG A 16 -0.58 -19.59 0.60
CA ARG A 16 -0.27 -21.03 0.70
C ARG A 16 -1.05 -21.72 1.83
N GLY A 17 -1.81 -20.96 2.62
CA GLY A 17 -2.61 -21.52 3.72
C GLY A 17 -3.22 -20.43 4.60
N LYS A 18 -3.90 -20.86 5.67
CA LYS A 18 -4.63 -19.98 6.59
C LYS A 18 -3.74 -18.93 7.27
N GLY A 19 -2.46 -19.25 7.52
CA GLY A 19 -1.49 -18.30 8.08
C GLY A 19 -1.24 -17.10 7.16
N ASP A 20 -1.07 -17.35 5.85
CA ASP A 20 -0.87 -16.29 4.85
C ASP A 20 -2.13 -15.39 4.74
N LEU A 21 -3.33 -15.97 4.90
CA LEU A 21 -4.58 -15.20 4.92
C LEU A 21 -4.67 -14.29 6.16
N ALA A 22 -4.30 -14.79 7.33
CA ALA A 22 -4.28 -14.00 8.56
C ALA A 22 -3.27 -12.86 8.48
N LEU A 23 -2.07 -13.13 7.94
CA LEU A 23 -1.05 -12.11 7.68
C LEU A 23 -1.56 -11.05 6.70
N ALA A 24 -2.17 -11.47 5.60
CA ALA A 24 -2.75 -10.55 4.62
C ALA A 24 -3.83 -9.65 5.24
N ALA A 25 -4.72 -10.20 6.07
CA ALA A 25 -5.75 -9.40 6.74
C ALA A 25 -5.15 -8.33 7.67
N ALA A 26 -4.14 -8.69 8.47
CA ALA A 26 -3.46 -7.76 9.37
C ALA A 26 -2.80 -6.61 8.59
N GLU A 27 -2.12 -6.93 7.49
CA GLU A 27 -1.33 -5.97 6.73
C GLU A 27 -2.17 -5.08 5.84
N LEU A 28 -3.28 -5.60 5.30
CA LEU A 28 -4.28 -4.78 4.62
C LEU A 28 -4.97 -3.81 5.58
N THR A 29 -5.21 -4.22 6.83
CA THR A 29 -5.76 -3.33 7.87
C THR A 29 -4.78 -2.21 8.20
N ARG A 30 -3.49 -2.55 8.35
CA ARG A 30 -2.43 -1.57 8.57
C ARG A 30 -2.31 -0.59 7.40
N LEU A 31 -2.31 -1.09 6.17
CA LEU A 31 -2.28 -0.26 4.96
C LEU A 31 -3.49 0.68 4.89
N ALA A 32 -4.70 0.21 5.22
CA ALA A 32 -5.88 1.07 5.25
C ALA A 32 -5.71 2.27 6.21
N GLY A 33 -5.14 2.03 7.40
CA GLY A 33 -4.82 3.11 8.34
C GLY A 33 -3.76 4.08 7.83
N GLU A 34 -2.73 3.59 7.13
CA GLU A 34 -1.72 4.44 6.48
C GLU A 34 -2.33 5.31 5.38
N LEU A 35 -3.21 4.73 4.54
CA LEU A 35 -3.90 5.48 3.49
C LEU A 35 -4.84 6.54 4.06
N GLN A 36 -5.57 6.22 5.14
CA GLN A 36 -6.39 7.20 5.85
C GLN A 36 -5.56 8.34 6.44
N THR A 37 -4.38 8.02 6.98
CA THR A 37 -3.45 9.03 7.52
C THR A 37 -2.97 9.96 6.41
N ILE A 38 -2.52 9.41 5.26
CA ILE A 38 -2.06 10.20 4.11
C ILE A 38 -3.17 11.12 3.60
N ALA A 39 -4.40 10.60 3.48
CA ALA A 39 -5.55 11.39 3.02
C ALA A 39 -5.97 12.50 4.00
N GLY A 40 -5.59 12.39 5.28
CA GLY A 40 -5.88 13.41 6.30
C GLY A 40 -4.75 14.42 6.53
N GLN A 41 -3.61 14.27 5.86
CA GLN A 41 -2.48 15.20 5.94
C GLN A 41 -2.66 16.39 5.00
N ASP A 42 -2.05 17.51 5.36
CA ASP A 42 -2.04 18.73 4.54
C ASP A 42 -1.00 18.60 3.41
N HIS A 43 -1.34 17.79 2.41
CA HIS A 43 -0.54 17.51 1.21
C HIS A 43 -1.39 17.77 -0.03
N ASP A 44 -0.73 18.13 -1.15
CA ASP A 44 -1.42 18.13 -2.44
C ASP A 44 -1.72 16.69 -2.91
N ASP A 45 -2.66 16.58 -3.86
CA ASP A 45 -3.12 15.29 -4.39
C ASP A 45 -1.98 14.49 -5.04
N GLU A 46 -1.01 15.17 -5.65
CA GLU A 46 0.14 14.53 -6.30
C GLU A 46 1.03 13.83 -5.26
N THR A 47 1.38 14.54 -4.19
CA THR A 47 2.18 14.02 -3.07
C THR A 47 1.45 12.89 -2.37
N ALA A 48 0.16 13.06 -2.07
CA ALA A 48 -0.66 12.01 -1.46
C ALA A 48 -0.68 10.74 -2.33
N THR A 49 -0.83 10.88 -3.66
CA THR A 49 -0.83 9.76 -4.61
C THR A 49 0.51 9.03 -4.65
N ILE A 50 1.63 9.78 -4.66
CA ILE A 50 2.98 9.21 -4.65
C ILE A 50 3.22 8.44 -3.34
N LEU A 51 2.88 9.02 -2.19
CA LEU A 51 3.02 8.38 -0.88
C LEU A 51 2.18 7.10 -0.79
N ALA A 52 0.91 7.18 -1.20
CA ALA A 52 0.02 6.02 -1.23
C ALA A 52 0.57 4.90 -2.11
N HIS A 53 1.08 5.23 -3.30
CA HIS A 53 1.70 4.26 -4.20
C HIS A 53 2.87 3.51 -3.53
N HIS A 54 3.75 4.23 -2.84
CA HIS A 54 4.88 3.62 -2.13
C HIS A 54 4.41 2.67 -1.02
N LYS A 55 3.39 3.06 -0.23
CA LYS A 55 2.82 2.19 0.82
C LYS A 55 2.15 0.94 0.26
N ILE A 56 1.37 1.09 -0.81
CA ILE A 56 0.72 -0.03 -1.51
C ILE A 56 1.77 -0.98 -2.08
N LYS A 57 2.81 -0.45 -2.75
CA LYS A 57 3.89 -1.23 -3.34
C LYS A 57 4.66 -2.01 -2.28
N ALA A 58 5.02 -1.38 -1.16
CA ALA A 58 5.73 -2.04 -0.06
C ALA A 58 4.90 -3.18 0.55
N THR A 59 3.61 -2.95 0.79
CA THR A 59 2.68 -3.97 1.30
C THR A 59 2.57 -5.14 0.33
N SER A 60 2.45 -4.86 -0.98
CA SER A 60 2.42 -5.86 -2.04
C SER A 60 3.71 -6.69 -2.11
N GLN A 61 4.88 -6.06 -1.98
CA GLN A 61 6.17 -6.75 -1.95
C GLN A 61 6.26 -7.74 -0.79
N MET A 62 5.93 -7.28 0.43
CA MET A 62 5.92 -8.10 1.63
C MET A 62 4.95 -9.29 1.48
N LEU A 63 3.70 -9.05 1.07
CA LEU A 63 2.68 -10.10 0.96
C LEU A 63 2.94 -11.12 -0.16
N ARG A 64 3.83 -10.81 -1.10
CA ARG A 64 4.33 -11.77 -2.11
C ARG A 64 5.57 -12.52 -1.66
N GLY A 65 6.22 -12.08 -0.59
CA GLY A 65 7.53 -12.56 -0.13
C GLY A 65 8.69 -12.10 -1.02
N LYS A 66 8.71 -10.81 -1.41
CA LYS A 66 9.79 -10.17 -2.18
C LYS A 66 10.24 -8.85 -1.56
#